data_AF-A0A4C1X379-F1
#
_entry.id   AF-A0A4C1X379-F1
#
_cell.length_a   1.000
_cell.length_b   1.000
_cell.length_c   1.000
_cell.angle_alpha   90.00
_cell.angle_beta   90.00
_cell.angle_gamma   90.00
#
_symmetry.space_group_name_H-M   'P 1'
#
loop_
_entity.id
_entity.type
_entity.pdbx_description
1 polymer ?
#
loop_
_entity_poly.entity_id
_entity_poly.type
_entity_poly.pdbx_seq_one_letter_code
_entity_poly.pdbx_strand_id
1 'polypeptide(L)'
;MIVEADTSQTTSELTTGVGVCDKTILSHLKQIGKVKKLKKWIPHELSEAHQQTRVECCVTLLNRHNNEGILNRIVNCDEKWILCDNRKRSS
;
A
#
# COMPACT_ATOMS: atom_id res chain seq x y z
N MET A 1 -11.43 -19.60 -2.87
CA MET A 1 -10.91 -19.47 -4.25
C MET A 1 -9.40 -19.24 -4.16
N ILE A 2 -8.57 -19.90 -4.98
CA ILE A 2 -7.09 -19.87 -4.85
C ILE A 2 -6.55 -18.42 -4.87
N VAL A 3 -7.13 -17.58 -5.72
CA VAL A 3 -6.84 -16.14 -5.84
C VAL A 3 -7.10 -15.33 -4.56
N GLU A 4 -7.93 -15.82 -3.62
CA GLU A 4 -8.18 -15.13 -2.34
C GLU A 4 -7.21 -15.53 -1.23
N ALA A 5 -6.59 -16.70 -1.34
CA ALA A 5 -5.54 -17.12 -0.42
C ALA A 5 -4.24 -16.34 -0.67
N ASP A 6 -3.91 -16.09 -1.94
CA ASP A 6 -2.79 -15.24 -2.33
C ASP A 6 -3.14 -14.41 -3.56
N THR A 7 -3.34 -13.11 -3.35
CA THR A 7 -3.69 -12.15 -4.40
C THR A 7 -2.51 -11.75 -5.27
N SER A 8 -1.30 -12.20 -4.95
CA SER A 8 -0.07 -11.86 -5.68
C SER A 8 0.33 -12.91 -6.72
N GLN A 9 -0.38 -14.04 -6.78
CA GLN A 9 -0.11 -15.12 -7.73
C GLN A 9 -0.27 -14.69 -9.18
N THR A 10 0.58 -15.26 -10.02
CA THR A 10 0.51 -15.04 -11.47
C THR A 10 -0.56 -15.91 -12.12
N THR A 11 -1.06 -15.51 -13.29
CA THR A 11 -2.01 -16.34 -14.06
C THR A 11 -1.43 -17.71 -14.42
N SER A 12 -0.12 -17.80 -14.63
CA SER A 12 0.56 -19.07 -14.91
C SER A 12 0.59 -19.99 -13.68
N GLU A 13 0.82 -19.46 -12.48
CA GLU A 13 0.74 -20.25 -11.23
C GLU A 13 -0.67 -20.77 -10.99
N LEU A 14 -1.67 -19.93 -11.22
CA LEU A 14 -3.08 -20.31 -11.13
C LEU A 14 -3.44 -21.40 -12.16
N THR A 15 -2.93 -21.28 -13.39
CA THR A 15 -3.11 -22.28 -14.45
C THR A 15 -2.54 -23.63 -14.06
N THR A 16 -1.34 -23.66 -13.51
CA THR A 16 -0.71 -24.90 -13.03
C THR A 16 -1.45 -25.49 -11.83
N GLY A 17 -1.94 -24.66 -10.90
CA GLY A 17 -2.65 -25.12 -9.70
C GLY A 17 -4.07 -25.64 -9.97
N VAL A 18 -4.77 -25.09 -10.98
CA VAL A 18 -6.16 -25.47 -11.32
C VAL A 18 -6.20 -26.42 -12.52
N GLY A 19 -5.14 -26.52 -13.31
CA GLY A 19 -5.07 -27.37 -14.51
C GLY A 19 -5.86 -26.82 -15.70
N VAL A 20 -6.07 -25.50 -15.77
CA VAL A 20 -6.92 -24.84 -16.76
C VAL A 20 -6.11 -23.79 -17.51
N CYS A 21 -6.33 -23.62 -18.82
CA CYS A 21 -5.55 -22.67 -19.62
C CYS A 21 -5.69 -21.20 -19.16
N ASP A 22 -4.63 -20.42 -19.37
CA ASP A 22 -4.53 -19.00 -18.96
C ASP A 22 -5.71 -18.15 -19.44
N LYS A 23 -6.22 -18.41 -20.65
CA LYS A 23 -7.33 -17.66 -21.25
C LYS A 23 -8.61 -17.81 -20.42
N THR A 24 -8.90 -19.02 -19.96
CA THR A 24 -10.08 -19.31 -19.14
C THR A 24 -9.94 -18.66 -17.77
N ILE A 25 -8.75 -18.69 -17.17
CA ILE A 25 -8.48 -18.01 -15.89
C ILE A 25 -8.65 -16.50 -16.02
N LEU A 26 -8.07 -15.88 -17.07
CA LEU A 26 -8.22 -14.45 -17.32
C LEU A 26 -9.69 -14.05 -17.55
N SER A 27 -10.43 -14.82 -18.33
CA SER A 27 -11.86 -14.60 -18.56
C SER A 27 -12.65 -14.66 -17.26
N HIS A 28 -12.39 -15.69 -16.45
CA HIS A 28 -13.05 -15.88 -15.18
C HIS A 28 -12.73 -14.76 -14.19
N LEU A 29 -11.44 -14.40 -14.03
CA LEU A 29 -10.99 -13.27 -13.20
C LEU A 29 -11.72 -11.97 -13.57
N LYS A 30 -11.91 -11.71 -14.87
CA LYS A 30 -12.66 -10.55 -15.35
C LYS A 30 -14.15 -10.64 -15.00
N GLN A 31 -14.75 -11.82 -15.13
CA GLN A 31 -16.17 -12.05 -14.79
C GLN A 31 -16.46 -11.82 -13.29
N ILE A 32 -15.51 -12.19 -12.42
CA ILE A 32 -15.61 -11.95 -10.97
C ILE A 32 -15.08 -10.57 -10.53
N GLY A 33 -14.76 -9.69 -11.49
CA GLY A 33 -14.32 -8.31 -11.22
C GLY A 33 -12.93 -8.16 -10.62
N LYS A 34 -12.07 -9.19 -10.69
CA LYS A 34 -10.68 -9.11 -10.21
C LYS A 34 -9.81 -8.47 -11.28
N VAL A 35 -9.00 -7.50 -10.87
CA VAL A 35 -8.08 -6.76 -11.73
C VAL A 35 -6.68 -6.76 -11.13
N LYS A 36 -5.65 -6.79 -11.97
CA LYS A 36 -4.25 -6.69 -11.52
C LYS A 36 -4.01 -5.29 -10.98
N LYS A 37 -3.68 -5.19 -9.68
CA LYS A 37 -3.22 -3.95 -9.05
C LYS A 37 -1.74 -4.09 -8.71
N LEU A 38 -0.98 -3.02 -8.96
CA LEU A 38 0.41 -2.98 -8.52
C LEU A 38 0.47 -2.91 -6.99
N LYS A 39 1.45 -3.58 -6.41
CA LYS A 39 1.72 -3.50 -4.97
C LYS A 39 2.04 -2.04 -4.63
N LYS A 40 1.51 -1.56 -3.49
CA LYS A 40 1.87 -0.24 -2.97
C LYS A 40 3.26 -0.33 -2.33
N TRP A 41 4.07 0.70 -2.54
CA TRP A 41 5.35 0.81 -1.84
C TRP A 41 5.09 1.16 -0.37
N ILE A 42 5.61 0.33 0.54
CA ILE A 42 5.53 0.54 1.99
C ILE A 42 6.96 0.81 2.46
N PRO A 43 7.25 1.96 3.10
CA PRO A 43 8.62 2.36 3.42
C PRO A 43 9.36 1.41 4.35
N HIS A 44 8.64 0.80 5.29
CA HIS A 44 9.22 -0.05 6.32
C HIS A 44 8.27 -1.17 6.74
N GLU A 45 8.82 -2.36 6.93
CA GLU A 45 8.12 -3.49 7.52
C GLU A 45 8.11 -3.33 9.05
N LEU A 46 6.92 -3.19 9.62
CA LEU A 46 6.76 -2.93 11.05
C LEU A 46 6.68 -4.24 11.82
N SER A 47 7.42 -4.34 12.93
CA SER A 47 7.19 -5.38 13.94
C SER A 47 5.80 -5.23 14.58
N GLU A 48 5.26 -6.30 15.15
CA GLU A 48 3.97 -6.28 15.83
C GLU A 48 3.94 -5.22 16.95
N ALA A 49 5.03 -5.09 17.71
CA ALA A 49 5.18 -4.06 18.74
C ALA A 49 5.07 -2.64 18.16
N HIS A 50 5.76 -2.35 17.06
CA HIS A 50 5.67 -1.04 16.41
C HIS A 50 4.28 -0.77 15.83
N GLN A 51 3.58 -1.79 15.34
CA GLN A 51 2.20 -1.65 14.89
C GLN A 51 1.27 -1.29 16.05
N GLN A 52 1.41 -1.99 17.17
CA GLN A 52 0.61 -1.75 18.38
C GLN A 52 0.82 -0.34 18.93
N THR A 53 2.08 0.11 19.08
CA THR A 53 2.39 1.47 19.52
C THR A 53 1.75 2.52 18.60
N ARG A 54 1.79 2.32 17.28
CA ARG A 54 1.18 3.26 16.33
C ARG A 54 -0.33 3.34 16.50
N VAL A 55 -1.01 2.21 16.68
CA VAL A 55 -2.46 2.17 16.91
C VAL A 55 -2.82 2.91 18.20
N GLU A 56 -2.12 2.65 19.28
CA GLU A 56 -2.35 3.30 20.59
C GLU A 56 -2.14 4.82 20.53
N CYS A 57 -1.05 5.26 19.88
CA CYS A 57 -0.81 6.68 19.65
C CYS A 57 -1.94 7.32 18.83
N CYS A 58 -2.37 6.69 17.74
CA CYS A 58 -3.45 7.19 16.90
C CYS A 58 -4.78 7.29 17.65
N VAL A 59 -5.16 6.27 18.43
CA VAL A 59 -6.40 6.28 19.23
C VAL A 59 -6.37 7.40 20.25
N THR A 60 -5.24 7.56 20.94
CA THR A 60 -5.06 8.62 21.95
C THR A 60 -5.17 10.01 21.33
N LEU A 61 -4.50 10.24 20.20
CA LEU A 61 -4.54 11.52 19.48
C LEU A 61 -5.93 11.81 18.92
N LEU A 62 -6.64 10.80 18.41
CA LEU A 62 -8.01 10.94 17.90
C LEU A 62 -8.99 11.31 19.01
N ASN A 63 -8.90 10.64 20.17
CA ASN A 63 -9.75 10.97 21.31
C ASN A 63 -9.51 12.40 21.79
N ARG A 64 -8.24 12.81 21.91
CA ARG A 64 -7.89 14.18 22.28
C ARG A 64 -8.41 15.19 21.26
N HIS A 65 -8.27 14.88 19.98
CA HIS A 65 -8.81 15.73 18.91
C HIS A 65 -10.32 15.93 19.03
N ASN A 66 -11.07 14.85 19.26
CA ASN A 66 -12.53 14.92 19.37
C ASN A 66 -13.00 15.68 20.60
N ASN A 67 -12.22 15.67 21.68
CA ASN A 67 -12.56 16.34 22.93
C ASN A 67 -12.14 17.82 22.95
N GLU A 68 -10.97 18.15 22.41
CA GLU A 68 -10.32 19.46 22.59
C GLU A 68 -10.14 20.26 21.29
N GLY A 69 -10.27 19.62 20.11
CA GLY A 69 -10.05 20.27 18.81
C GLY A 69 -8.61 20.75 18.63
N ILE A 70 -7.64 19.83 18.59
CA ILE A 70 -6.21 20.18 18.69
C ILE A 70 -5.54 20.65 17.39
N LEU A 71 -6.15 20.45 16.21
CA LEU A 71 -5.47 20.66 14.91
C LEU A 71 -4.98 22.09 14.71
N ASN A 72 -5.73 23.09 15.18
CA ASN A 72 -5.37 24.51 15.03
C ASN A 72 -4.15 24.93 15.86
N ARG A 73 -3.67 24.08 16.76
CA ARG A 73 -2.50 24.33 17.63
C ARG A 73 -1.25 23.58 17.16
N ILE A 74 -1.37 22.69 16.18
CA ILE A 74 -0.25 21.86 15.73
C ILE A 74 0.61 22.66 14.76
N VAL A 75 1.89 22.78 15.08
CA VAL A 75 2.94 23.22 14.14
C VAL A 75 3.78 22.00 13.82
N ASN A 76 3.96 21.69 12.53
CA ASN A 76 4.81 20.61 12.06
C ASN A 76 6.00 21.15 11.27
N CYS A 77 7.08 20.37 11.22
CA CYS A 77 8.26 20.64 10.41
C CYS A 77 8.88 19.30 10.04
N ASP A 78 9.39 19.17 8.82
CA ASP A 78 10.17 18.03 8.36
C ASP A 78 11.13 18.51 7.26
N GLU A 79 12.24 17.80 7.09
CA GLU A 79 13.25 18.12 6.11
C GLU A 79 13.08 17.28 4.84
N LYS A 80 13.17 17.93 3.67
CA LYS A 80 13.14 17.26 2.39
C LYS A 80 14.32 17.68 1.54
N TRP A 81 15.10 16.70 1.07
CA TRP A 81 16.15 16.92 0.09
C TRP A 81 15.55 17.44 -1.23
N ILE A 82 16.14 18.52 -1.75
CA ILE A 82 15.82 19.07 -3.07
C ILE A 82 16.93 18.66 -4.03
N LEU A 83 16.57 17.89 -5.06
CA LEU A 83 17.52 17.48 -6.08
C LEU A 83 17.80 18.66 -7.04
N CYS A 84 19.05 19.11 -7.09
CA CYS A 84 19.50 20.10 -8.07
C CYS A 84 20.02 19.41 -9.33
N ASP A 85 19.43 19.71 -10.48
CA ASP A 85 19.88 19.22 -11.77
C ASP A 85 20.74 20.28 -12.47
N ASN A 86 22.05 20.23 -12.22
CA ASN A 86 23.03 21.19 -12.75
C ASN A 86 23.45 20.83 -14.18
N ARG A 87 22.49 20.61 -15.09
CA ARG A 87 22.84 20.50 -16.52
C ARG A 87 23.40 21.83 -16.98
N LYS A 88 24.67 21.85 -17.38
CA LYS A 88 25.24 23.01 -18.08
C LYS A 88 24.37 23.26 -19.30
N ARG A 89 23.79 24.47 -19.41
CA ARG A 89 23.21 24.91 -20.69
C ARG A 89 24.35 24.89 -21.70
N SER A 90 24.26 24.05 -22.72
CA SER A 90 25.11 24.17 -23.90
C SER A 90 24.96 25.60 -24.42
N SER A 91 26.09 26.31 -24.50
CA SER A 91 26.16 27.64 -25.11
C SER A 91 25.96 27.54 -26.62
#